data_AF-A0A3D1QC21-F1
#
_entry.id   AF-A0A3D1QC21-F1
#
_cell.length_a   1.000
_cell.length_b   1.000
_cell.length_c   1.000
_cell.angle_alpha   90.00
_cell.angle_beta   90.00
_cell.angle_gamma   90.00
#
_symmetry.space_group_name_H-M   'P 1'
#
loop_
_entity.id
_entity.type
_entity.pdbx_description
1 polymer ?
#
loop_
_entity_poly.entity_id
_entity_poly.type
_entity_poly.pdbx_seq_one_letter_code
_entity_poly.pdbx_strand_id
1 'polypeptide(L)'
;MLIDKAVGLYEVLQGKVYYSLAEDSQLFRIGSEYSINPGGQLNKLEIQNGYLAAIFDKDSQSPYKMMVINGAGEVLYKTAENVLLMRIENGKIVFVKDN
;
A
#
# COMPACT_ATOMS: atom_id res chain seq x y z
N MET A 1 -13.33 -14.40 6.39
CA MET A 1 -13.47 -13.08 7.01
C MET A 1 -14.33 -12.24 6.08
N LEU A 2 -15.52 -11.85 6.54
CA LEU A 2 -16.38 -10.88 5.86
C LEU A 2 -16.05 -9.50 6.44
N ILE A 3 -16.05 -8.46 5.61
CA ILE A 3 -15.83 -7.08 6.03
C ILE A 3 -17.16 -6.36 5.87
N ASP A 4 -17.67 -5.83 6.97
CA ASP A 4 -18.90 -5.04 7.06
C ASP A 4 -18.64 -3.53 6.98
N LYS A 5 -17.37 -3.12 7.01
CA LYS A 5 -16.93 -1.75 6.83
C LYS A 5 -16.81 -1.37 5.36
N ALA A 6 -17.07 -0.10 5.07
CA ALA A 6 -16.90 0.46 3.73
C ALA A 6 -15.43 0.41 3.30
N VAL A 7 -15.21 0.02 2.04
CA VAL A 7 -13.88 -0.03 1.40
C VAL A 7 -13.65 1.28 0.65
N GLY A 8 -12.44 1.84 0.76
CA GLY A 8 -11.99 3.02 0.02
C GLY A 8 -11.35 2.63 -1.32
N LEU A 9 -10.07 2.27 -1.29
CA LEU A 9 -9.32 1.76 -2.45
C LEU A 9 -9.16 0.25 -2.34
N TYR A 10 -9.05 -0.44 -3.46
CA TYR A 10 -8.69 -1.86 -3.48
C TYR A 10 -7.95 -2.24 -4.75
N GLU A 11 -7.13 -3.30 -4.63
CA GLU A 11 -6.41 -3.92 -5.73
C GLU A 11 -6.29 -5.42 -5.51
N VAL A 12 -6.12 -6.17 -6.61
CA VAL A 12 -5.98 -7.63 -6.58
C VAL A 12 -4.63 -8.04 -7.14
N LEU A 13 -3.77 -8.64 -6.30
CA LEU A 13 -2.48 -9.18 -6.69
C LEU A 13 -2.47 -10.69 -6.55
N GLN A 14 -2.43 -11.40 -7.68
CA GLN A 14 -2.37 -12.88 -7.73
C GLN A 14 -3.43 -13.56 -6.82
N GLY A 15 -4.68 -13.12 -6.94
CA GLY A 15 -5.81 -13.63 -6.15
C GLY A 15 -5.86 -13.17 -4.70
N LYS A 16 -4.87 -12.39 -4.23
CA LYS A 16 -4.90 -11.74 -2.91
C LYS A 16 -5.49 -10.34 -3.07
N VAL A 17 -6.54 -10.06 -2.30
CA VAL A 17 -7.19 -8.75 -2.30
C VAL A 17 -6.57 -7.88 -1.22
N TYR A 18 -6.14 -6.70 -1.63
CA TYR A 18 -5.64 -5.64 -0.78
C TYR A 18 -6.63 -4.49 -0.82
N TYR A 19 -6.95 -3.88 0.31
CA TYR A 19 -7.96 -2.85 0.39
C TYR A 19 -7.66 -1.86 1.51
N SER A 20 -8.10 -0.61 1.35
CA SER A 20 -8.20 0.32 2.46
C SER A 20 -9.61 0.41 3.01
N LEU A 21 -9.74 0.66 4.31
CA LEU A 21 -11.03 1.04 4.90
C LEU A 21 -11.33 2.51 4.58
N ALA A 22 -12.58 2.85 4.31
CA ALA A 22 -12.97 4.23 4.03
C ALA A 22 -12.92 5.15 5.26
N GLU A 23 -12.94 4.59 6.47
CA GLU A 23 -12.96 5.36 7.72
C GLU A 23 -11.60 5.95 8.10
N ASP A 24 -10.51 5.23 7.85
CA ASP A 24 -9.16 5.58 8.31
C ASP A 24 -8.08 5.42 7.22
N SER A 25 -8.48 4.99 6.02
CA SER A 25 -7.61 4.71 4.89
C SER A 25 -6.49 3.69 5.19
N GLN A 26 -6.57 2.92 6.27
CA GLN A 26 -5.53 1.93 6.58
C GLN A 26 -5.58 0.77 5.60
N LEU A 27 -4.41 0.30 5.16
CA LEU A 27 -4.26 -0.77 4.18
C LEU A 27 -4.27 -2.16 4.84
N PHE A 28 -5.11 -3.06 4.33
CA PHE A 28 -5.24 -4.43 4.78
C PHE A 28 -5.15 -5.41 3.61
N ARG A 29 -5.01 -6.70 3.94
CA ARG A 29 -5.19 -7.83 3.03
C ARG A 29 -6.37 -8.65 3.52
N ILE A 30 -7.25 -9.12 2.62
CA ILE A 30 -8.34 -10.04 3.02
C ILE A 30 -7.74 -11.27 3.72
N GLY A 31 -8.32 -11.62 4.87
CA GLY A 31 -7.83 -12.70 5.73
C GLY A 31 -6.72 -12.30 6.69
N SER A 32 -6.34 -11.02 6.75
CA SER A 32 -5.48 -10.45 7.80
C SER A 32 -6.33 -9.64 8.78
N GLU A 33 -6.12 -9.83 10.07
CA GLU A 33 -6.73 -9.01 11.12
C GLU A 33 -6.02 -7.67 11.30
N TYR A 34 -4.75 -7.60 10.90
CA TYR A 34 -3.89 -6.43 11.11
C TYR A 34 -3.67 -5.65 9.82
N SER A 35 -3.60 -4.32 9.97
CA SER A 35 -3.15 -3.40 8.93
C SER A 35 -1.72 -3.73 8.51
N ILE A 36 -1.46 -3.67 7.21
CA ILE A 36 -0.13 -3.85 6.61
C ILE A 36 0.81 -2.73 7.04
N ASN A 37 0.27 -1.52 7.21
CA ASN A 37 1.00 -0.34 7.64
C ASN A 37 0.23 0.38 8.75
N PRO A 38 0.29 -0.09 10.01
CA PRO A 38 -0.50 0.49 11.11
C PRO A 38 -0.27 2.00 11.25
N GLY A 39 -1.36 2.76 11.31
CA GLY A 39 -1.32 4.23 11.37
C GLY A 39 -0.96 4.92 10.05
N GLY A 40 -0.70 4.17 8.98
CA GLY A 40 -0.53 4.69 7.63
C GLY A 40 -1.88 4.91 6.95
N GLN A 41 -2.06 6.07 6.33
CA GLN A 41 -3.28 6.39 5.59
C GLN A 41 -2.98 6.27 4.10
N LEU A 42 -3.61 5.32 3.42
CA LEU A 42 -3.35 5.02 2.02
C LEU A 42 -3.90 6.13 1.12
N ASN A 43 -3.01 6.73 0.32
CA ASN A 43 -3.36 7.74 -0.68
C ASN A 43 -3.46 7.12 -2.07
N LYS A 44 -2.53 6.21 -2.41
CA LYS A 44 -2.51 5.53 -3.72
C LYS A 44 -2.23 4.05 -3.58
N LEU A 45 -2.95 3.25 -4.35
CA LEU A 45 -2.76 1.81 -4.48
C LEU A 45 -2.83 1.42 -5.96
N GLU A 46 -1.84 0.69 -6.46
CA GLU A 46 -1.83 0.26 -7.86
C GLU A 46 -0.96 -0.99 -8.06
N ILE A 47 -1.29 -1.77 -9.09
CA ILE A 47 -0.45 -2.88 -9.55
C ILE A 47 0.54 -2.38 -10.60
N GLN A 48 1.82 -2.64 -10.39
CA GLN A 48 2.88 -2.36 -11.37
C GLN A 48 3.78 -3.58 -11.53
N ASN A 49 3.88 -4.10 -12.77
CA ASN A 49 4.82 -5.17 -13.12
C ASN A 49 4.80 -6.39 -12.17
N GLY A 50 3.60 -6.79 -11.70
CA GLY A 50 3.43 -7.93 -10.79
C GLY A 50 3.69 -7.64 -9.32
N TYR A 51 3.80 -6.37 -8.93
CA TYR A 51 3.91 -5.91 -7.56
C TYR A 51 2.75 -4.97 -7.21
N LEU A 52 2.38 -4.92 -5.93
CA LEU A 52 1.49 -3.90 -5.40
C LEU A 52 2.34 -2.73 -4.89
N ALA A 53 2.08 -1.55 -5.43
CA ALA A 53 2.66 -0.29 -4.99
C ALA A 53 1.64 0.45 -4.13
N ALA A 54 2.02 0.80 -2.90
CA ALA A 54 1.20 1.56 -1.97
C ALA A 54 1.94 2.83 -1.55
N ILE A 55 1.32 3.99 -1.75
CA ILE A 55 1.80 5.30 -1.26
C ILE A 55 0.85 5.77 -0.15
N PHE A 56 1.42 6.20 0.96
CA PHE A 56 0.69 6.67 2.13
C PHE A 56 0.86 8.18 2.29
N ASP A 57 -0.12 8.79 2.92
CA ASP A 57 -0.13 10.20 3.28
C ASP A 57 1.10 10.56 4.13
N LYS A 58 1.75 11.69 3.81
CA LYS A 58 2.98 12.15 4.48
C LYS A 58 2.73 12.51 5.95
N ASP A 59 1.53 12.95 6.29
CA ASP A 59 1.13 13.35 7.64
C ASP A 59 0.53 12.19 8.44
N SER A 60 0.40 11.00 7.83
CA SER A 60 -0.02 9.79 8.55
C SER A 60 0.96 9.41 9.67
N GLN A 61 0.46 8.72 10.70
CA GLN A 61 1.25 8.38 11.90
C GLN A 61 2.32 7.31 11.64
N SER A 62 2.15 6.48 10.60
CA SER A 62 3.16 5.49 10.26
C SER A 62 4.46 6.17 9.79
N PRO A 63 5.63 5.65 10.20
CA PRO A 63 6.91 6.10 9.66
C PRO A 63 7.10 5.73 8.19
N TYR A 64 6.31 4.80 7.62
CA TYR A 64 6.48 4.34 6.23
C TYR A 64 5.48 5.02 5.30
N LYS A 65 6.00 5.71 4.29
CA LYS A 65 5.23 6.54 3.33
C LYS A 65 5.08 5.89 1.96
N MET A 66 5.80 4.79 1.72
CA MET A 66 5.60 3.94 0.56
C MET A 66 6.01 2.49 0.87
N MET A 67 5.30 1.52 0.28
CA MET A 67 5.60 0.10 0.35
C MET A 67 5.42 -0.58 -1.02
N VAL A 68 6.24 -1.61 -1.28
CA VAL A 68 6.12 -2.51 -2.44
C VAL A 68 5.95 -3.94 -1.95
N ILE A 69 4.89 -4.61 -2.42
CA ILE A 69 4.53 -5.97 -2.02
C ILE A 69 4.58 -6.90 -3.23
N ASN A 70 5.17 -8.08 -3.06
CA ASN A 70 5.25 -9.09 -4.13
C ASN A 70 4.00 -9.99 -4.20
N GLY A 71 3.95 -10.86 -5.22
CA GLY A 71 2.86 -11.82 -5.41
C GLY A 71 2.66 -12.83 -4.27
N ALA A 72 3.71 -13.12 -3.48
CA ALA A 72 3.60 -13.94 -2.27
C ALA A 72 2.91 -13.18 -1.12
N GLY A 73 2.82 -11.85 -1.23
CA GLY A 73 2.25 -10.96 -0.24
C GLY A 73 3.25 -10.43 0.78
N GLU A 74 4.55 -10.52 0.48
CA GLU A 74 5.65 -10.04 1.30
C GLU A 74 6.01 -8.61 0.93
N VAL A 75 6.29 -7.77 1.93
CA VAL A 75 6.80 -6.41 1.72
C VAL A 75 8.27 -6.50 1.33
N LEU A 76 8.59 -6.18 0.06
CA LEU A 76 9.97 -6.20 -0.45
C LEU A 76 10.72 -4.90 -0.22
N TYR A 77 10.00 -3.78 -0.19
CA TYR A 77 10.59 -2.47 0.01
C TYR A 77 9.62 -1.57 0.77
N LYS A 78 10.18 -0.70 1.62
CA LYS A 78 9.45 0.36 2.30
C LYS A 78 10.39 1.54 2.56
N THR A 79 9.86 2.75 2.55
CA THR A 79 10.63 3.96 2.83
C THR A 79 9.86 4.92 3.72
N ALA A 80 10.60 5.71 4.50
CA ALA A 80 10.07 6.80 5.32
C ALA A 80 10.06 8.15 4.59
N GLU A 81 10.70 8.21 3.41
CA GLU A 81 10.69 9.39 2.55
C GLU A 81 9.28 9.65 2.05
N ASN A 82 8.80 10.88 2.13
CA ASN A 82 7.53 11.28 1.54
C ASN A 82 7.58 11.05 0.02
N VAL A 83 6.57 10.37 -0.53
CA VAL A 83 6.55 9.98 -1.95
C VAL A 83 5.34 10.56 -2.63
N LEU A 84 5.56 11.30 -3.73
CA LEU A 84 4.49 11.81 -4.58
C LEU A 84 4.06 10.78 -5.63
N LEU A 85 5.03 10.16 -6.27
CA LEU A 85 4.86 9.20 -7.37
C LEU A 85 5.93 8.12 -7.31
N MET A 86 5.58 6.89 -7.72
CA MET A 86 6.55 5.80 -7.87
C MET A 86 6.32 4.97 -9.14
N ARG A 87 7.40 4.40 -9.66
CA ARG A 87 7.43 3.45 -10.77
C ARG A 87 8.33 2.27 -10.46
N ILE A 88 7.91 1.08 -10.86
CA ILE A 88 8.74 -0.13 -10.85
C ILE A 88 9.10 -0.44 -12.29
N GLU A 89 10.34 -0.24 -12.69
CA GLU A 89 10.79 -0.42 -14.08
C GLU A 89 12.15 -1.09 -14.11
N ASN A 90 12.33 -2.09 -14.99
CA ASN A 90 13.60 -2.80 -15.18
C ASN A 90 14.24 -3.31 -13.86
N GLY A 91 13.42 -3.81 -12.93
CA GLY A 91 13.85 -4.31 -11.63
C GLY A 91 14.26 -3.23 -10.61
N LYS A 92 13.99 -1.95 -10.90
CA LYS A 92 14.29 -0.82 -10.00
C LYS A 92 13.01 -0.14 -9.53
N ILE A 93 13.04 0.36 -8.31
CA ILE A 93 12.02 1.26 -7.76
C ILE A 93 12.54 2.69 -7.93
N VAL A 94 11.80 3.50 -8.68
CA VAL A 94 12.10 4.93 -8.89
C VAL A 94 10.93 5.71 -8.33
N PHE A 95 11.19 6.74 -7.52
CA PHE A 95 10.14 7.56 -6.96
C PHE A 95 10.54 9.04 -6.88
N VAL A 96 9.54 9.90 -6.93
CA VAL A 96 9.68 11.35 -6.75
C VAL A 96 9.31 11.67 -5.31
N LYS A 97 10.21 12.38 -4.60
CA LYS A 97 9.93 12.83 -3.24
C LYS A 97 8.85 13.92 -3.24
N ASP A 98 7.97 13.86 -2.25
CA ASP A 98 7.01 14.93 -1.96
C ASP A 98 7.62 15.89 -0.92
N ASN A 99 7.88 17.13 -1.33
CA ASN A 99 8.54 18.14 -0.48
C ASN A 99 7.54 18.92 0.38
#